data_AF-A0A954WGD5-F1
#
_entry.id   AF-A0A954WGD5-F1
#
_cell.length_a   1.000
_cell.length_b   1.000
_cell.length_c   1.000
_cell.angle_alpha   90.00
_cell.angle_beta   90.00
_cell.angle_gamma   90.00
#
_symmetry.space_group_name_H-M   'P 1'
#
loop_
_entity.id
_entity.type
_entity.pdbx_description
1 polymer ?
#
loop_
_entity_poly.entity_id
_entity_poly.type
_entity_poly.pdbx_seq_one_letter_code
_entity_poly.pdbx_strand_id
1 'polypeptide(L)'
;MLAHPTPIRFLLALLCLPPVASVSRGDWKLDQMVGRDSTGQPVYHARPIDDRFRNPISEADERAFQQRARHVIASQAQRKISAGNTYFENEKRTYGYLMAQVLAGNEQAVRDLQLEDAQSKEWHRETEGIDFYAAFTLKHQTRKFFYFGDLLEPDYRRRMLAGAKSWTAQDPLKRPHYAFDKPGEGWGPNVKNSWVDVRSTENLYLMRVTSVYLFAEAANSREVTQQYKDEIRRYVRTLYQVGMGEWDSENYHGHSIGPLCNLYDFARDDEVRLLAKAALDWVFAAGAVKYYRGAFNGPTKRDS
;
A
#
# COMPACT_ATOMS: atom_id res chain seq x y z
N MET A 1 -24.46 67.17 12.56
CA MET A 1 -23.87 65.94 13.09
C MET A 1 -24.23 64.78 12.17
N LEU A 2 -23.41 64.55 11.15
CA LEU A 2 -23.48 63.36 10.29
C LEU A 2 -22.04 62.98 9.98
N ALA A 3 -21.55 61.91 10.61
CA ALA A 3 -20.19 61.40 10.44
C ALA A 3 -20.18 60.43 9.25
N HIS A 4 -19.32 60.69 8.27
CA HIS A 4 -19.02 59.77 7.19
C HIS A 4 -18.20 58.58 7.70
N PRO A 5 -18.46 57.33 7.25
CA PRO A 5 -17.62 56.19 7.58
C PRO A 5 -16.42 56.11 6.63
N THR A 6 -15.23 55.96 7.21
CA THR A 6 -13.96 55.72 6.53
C THR A 6 -13.90 54.28 5.99
N PRO A 7 -13.42 54.03 4.76
CA PRO A 7 -13.31 52.67 4.25
C PRO A 7 -12.11 51.93 4.86
N ILE A 8 -12.39 50.77 5.47
CA ILE A 8 -11.39 49.80 5.94
C ILE A 8 -10.72 49.16 4.70
N ARG A 9 -9.43 49.43 4.51
CA ARG A 9 -8.61 48.76 3.50
C ARG A 9 -8.21 47.38 4.01
N PHE A 10 -8.78 46.33 3.42
CA PHE A 10 -8.28 44.96 3.58
C PHE A 10 -6.92 44.83 2.87
N LEU A 11 -5.84 44.71 3.64
CA LEU A 11 -4.55 44.23 3.13
C LEU A 11 -4.65 42.71 2.95
N LEU A 12 -4.73 42.25 1.70
CA LEU A 12 -4.44 40.86 1.36
C LEU A 12 -2.93 40.65 1.49
N ALA A 13 -2.50 40.10 2.63
CA ALA A 13 -1.18 39.52 2.74
C ALA A 13 -1.19 38.18 1.98
N LEU A 14 -0.71 38.18 0.73
CA LEU A 14 -0.29 36.96 0.06
C LEU A 14 0.87 36.36 0.86
N LEU A 15 0.57 35.39 1.71
CA LEU A 15 1.56 34.48 2.27
C LEU A 15 2.07 33.60 1.14
N CYS A 16 3.17 34.02 0.51
CA CYS A 16 4.00 33.15 -0.31
C CYS A 16 4.60 32.07 0.61
N LEU A 17 3.89 30.94 0.74
CA LEU A 17 4.48 29.73 1.28
C LEU A 17 5.69 29.36 0.40
N PRO A 18 6.87 29.13 0.99
CA PRO A 18 8.01 28.66 0.20
C PRO A 18 7.64 27.33 -0.45
N PRO A 19 8.10 27.08 -1.70
CA PRO A 19 7.92 25.77 -2.32
C PRO A 19 8.49 24.72 -1.37
N VAL A 20 7.66 23.75 -0.98
CA VAL A 20 8.11 22.55 -0.27
C VAL A 20 9.15 21.91 -1.18
N ALA A 21 10.43 22.01 -0.78
CA ALA A 21 11.51 21.39 -1.50
C ALA A 21 11.24 19.89 -1.55
N SER A 22 10.80 19.40 -2.71
CA SER A 22 10.79 17.97 -2.97
C SER A 22 12.25 17.54 -2.93
N VAL A 23 12.67 16.92 -1.84
CA VAL A 23 13.94 16.18 -1.83
C VAL A 23 13.88 15.27 -3.05
N SER A 24 14.75 15.55 -4.02
CA SER A 24 15.07 14.60 -5.09
C SER A 24 15.43 13.31 -4.37
N ARG A 25 14.49 12.37 -4.32
CA ARG A 25 14.74 11.07 -3.69
C ARG A 25 15.71 10.37 -4.64
N GLY A 26 17.00 10.45 -4.33
CA GLY A 26 18.02 9.64 -4.98
C GLY A 26 17.65 8.15 -4.91
N ASP A 27 18.30 7.35 -5.74
CA ASP A 27 18.04 5.92 -5.82
C ASP A 27 17.99 5.25 -4.44
N TRP A 28 16.96 4.44 -4.17
CA TRP A 28 16.81 3.64 -2.95
C TRP A 28 17.37 2.23 -3.15
N LYS A 29 18.62 2.04 -2.77
CA LYS A 29 19.41 0.83 -2.98
C LYS A 29 19.35 -0.11 -1.78
N LEU A 30 19.81 -1.35 -1.95
CA LEU A 30 19.70 -2.41 -0.95
C LEU A 30 20.49 -2.09 0.33
N ASP A 31 21.65 -1.46 0.21
CA ASP A 31 22.48 -0.99 1.33
C ASP A 31 21.82 0.13 2.16
N GLN A 32 20.87 0.86 1.58
CA GLN A 32 20.02 1.82 2.30
C GLN A 32 18.80 1.16 2.93
N MET A 33 18.30 0.06 2.35
CA MET A 33 17.23 -0.76 2.95
C MET A 33 17.72 -1.57 4.14
N VAL A 34 18.97 -2.06 4.09
CA VAL A 34 19.54 -3.01 5.05
C VAL A 34 20.93 -2.55 5.49
N GLY A 35 20.98 -1.91 6.67
CA GLY A 35 22.20 -1.55 7.36
C GLY A 35 22.70 -2.64 8.32
N ARG A 36 23.71 -2.30 9.12
CA ARG A 36 24.17 -3.14 10.25
C ARG A 36 24.28 -2.32 11.52
N ASP A 37 23.88 -2.90 12.65
CA ASP A 37 24.12 -2.31 13.96
C ASP A 37 25.56 -2.55 14.44
N SER A 38 25.89 -2.00 15.61
CA SER A 38 27.21 -2.15 16.25
C SER A 38 27.64 -3.60 16.53
N THR A 39 26.68 -4.54 16.53
CA THR A 39 26.93 -5.98 16.71
C THR A 39 27.01 -6.74 15.39
N GLY A 40 26.95 -6.01 14.26
CA GLY A 40 26.96 -6.57 12.91
C GLY A 40 25.63 -7.18 12.48
N GLN A 41 24.56 -7.06 13.27
CA GLN A 41 23.24 -7.60 12.94
C GLN A 41 22.52 -6.69 11.94
N PRO A 42 21.69 -7.24 11.03
CA PRO A 42 21.01 -6.43 10.04
C PRO A 42 19.96 -5.50 10.69
N VAL A 43 19.90 -4.27 10.18
CA VAL A 43 18.90 -3.25 10.56
C VAL A 43 18.12 -2.90 9.31
N TYR A 44 16.79 -2.95 9.38
CA TYR A 44 15.93 -2.71 8.24
C TYR A 44 15.37 -1.30 8.29
N HIS A 45 15.44 -0.58 7.17
CA HIS A 45 15.05 0.82 7.07
C HIS A 45 13.84 0.98 6.16
N ALA A 46 12.88 1.80 6.57
CA ALA A 46 11.87 2.31 5.66
C ALA A 46 12.48 3.41 4.77
N ARG A 47 11.81 3.76 3.66
CA ARG A 47 12.19 4.96 2.90
C ARG A 47 12.10 6.20 3.82
N PRO A 48 13.00 7.18 3.68
CA PRO A 48 12.94 8.40 4.46
C PRO A 48 11.59 9.12 4.29
N ILE A 49 11.00 9.49 5.42
CA ILE A 49 9.80 10.31 5.53
C ILE A 49 10.14 11.61 6.25
N ASP A 50 9.42 12.68 5.91
CA ASP A 50 9.49 13.97 6.59
C ASP A 50 9.24 13.78 8.09
N ASP A 51 10.08 14.42 8.91
CA ASP A 51 10.11 14.27 10.36
C ASP A 51 8.77 14.61 11.01
N ARG A 52 7.95 15.49 10.40
CA ARG A 52 6.61 15.85 10.89
C ARG A 52 5.64 14.67 10.93
N PHE A 53 5.88 13.62 10.15
CA PHE A 53 5.06 12.42 10.16
C PHE A 53 5.59 11.36 11.12
N ARG A 54 6.85 11.43 11.55
CA ARG A 54 7.46 10.38 12.36
C ARG A 54 6.76 10.27 13.72
N ASN A 55 6.50 9.03 14.13
CA ASN A 55 6.08 8.76 15.50
C ASN A 55 7.27 8.94 16.45
N PRO A 56 7.05 9.51 17.65
CA PRO A 56 8.07 9.48 18.70
C PRO A 56 8.26 8.04 19.17
N ILE A 57 9.37 7.42 18.79
CA ILE A 57 9.74 6.07 19.19
C ILE A 57 10.96 6.12 20.10
N SER A 58 10.91 5.41 21.22
CA SER A 58 12.09 5.29 22.08
C SER A 58 13.13 4.38 21.42
N GLU A 59 14.41 4.55 21.76
CA GLU A 59 15.42 3.63 21.25
C GLU A 59 15.17 2.16 21.67
N ALA A 60 14.53 1.96 22.84
CA ALA A 60 14.20 0.64 23.33
C ALA A 60 13.13 -0.03 22.44
N ASP A 61 12.10 0.72 22.05
CA ASP A 61 11.04 0.25 21.15
C ASP A 61 11.58 -0.05 19.75
N GLU A 62 12.46 0.82 19.23
CA GLU A 62 13.12 0.59 17.94
C GLU A 62 14.00 -0.67 17.98
N ARG A 63 14.80 -0.87 19.04
CA ARG A 63 15.59 -2.10 19.21
C ARG A 63 14.69 -3.34 19.26
N ALA A 64 13.58 -3.28 19.99
CA ALA A 64 12.63 -4.38 20.09
C ALA A 64 11.94 -4.67 18.73
N PHE A 65 11.61 -3.63 17.97
CA PHE A 65 11.09 -3.75 16.62
C PHE A 65 12.12 -4.44 15.69
N GLN A 66 13.36 -3.95 15.66
CA GLN A 66 14.42 -4.53 14.82
C GLN A 66 14.72 -6.00 15.19
N GLN A 67 14.64 -6.36 16.48
CA GLN A 67 14.77 -7.76 16.90
C GLN A 67 13.68 -8.66 16.31
N ARG A 68 12.41 -8.21 16.35
CA ARG A 68 11.28 -8.93 15.73
C ARG A 68 11.41 -8.99 14.22
N ALA A 69 11.77 -7.87 13.58
CA ALA A 69 11.98 -7.79 12.15
C ALA A 69 13.06 -8.77 11.68
N ARG A 70 14.19 -8.86 12.39
CA ARG A 70 15.25 -9.84 12.13
C ARG A 70 14.74 -11.27 12.16
N HIS A 71 14.01 -11.63 13.22
CA HIS A 71 13.46 -12.98 13.34
C HIS A 71 12.49 -13.30 12.19
N VAL A 72 11.55 -12.40 11.90
CA VAL A 72 10.56 -12.59 10.84
C VAL A 72 11.24 -12.69 9.47
N ILE A 73 12.09 -11.74 9.10
CA ILE A 73 12.73 -11.71 7.79
C ILE A 73 13.62 -12.94 7.60
N ALA A 74 14.45 -13.31 8.59
CA ALA A 74 15.26 -14.52 8.51
C ALA A 74 14.41 -15.78 8.31
N SER A 75 13.30 -15.90 9.04
CA SER A 75 12.38 -17.04 8.93
C SER A 75 11.67 -17.11 7.57
N GLN A 76 11.15 -15.97 7.10
CA GLN A 76 10.45 -15.91 5.80
C GLN A 76 11.43 -16.11 4.63
N ALA A 77 12.65 -15.56 4.71
CA ALA A 77 13.64 -15.67 3.65
C ALA A 77 14.12 -17.11 3.39
N GLN A 78 14.07 -17.98 4.40
CA GLN A 78 14.44 -19.39 4.27
C GLN A 78 13.38 -20.26 3.57
N ARG A 79 12.19 -19.73 3.29
CA ARG A 79 11.12 -20.49 2.64
C ARG A 79 11.46 -20.70 1.17
N LYS A 80 11.43 -21.96 0.73
CA LYS A 80 11.49 -22.30 -0.70
C LYS A 80 10.15 -21.97 -1.34
N ILE A 81 10.18 -21.14 -2.38
CA ILE A 81 8.99 -20.69 -3.10
C ILE A 81 9.19 -20.87 -4.61
N SER A 82 8.11 -21.14 -5.32
CA SER A 82 8.11 -21.17 -6.78
C SER A 82 7.67 -19.80 -7.29
N ALA A 83 8.57 -19.05 -7.90
CA ALA A 83 8.31 -17.70 -8.40
C ALA A 83 7.39 -17.65 -9.64
N GLY A 84 7.14 -18.79 -10.29
CA GLY A 84 6.53 -18.84 -11.63
C GLY A 84 5.04 -19.19 -11.70
N ASN A 85 4.35 -19.40 -10.56
CA ASN A 85 2.90 -19.60 -10.58
C ASN A 85 2.18 -18.27 -10.37
N THR A 86 1.99 -17.56 -11.47
CA THR A 86 1.40 -16.21 -11.54
C THR A 86 -0.05 -16.21 -12.02
N TYR A 87 -0.77 -17.32 -11.82
CA TYR A 87 -2.17 -17.41 -12.25
C TYR A 87 -3.10 -16.83 -11.18
N PHE A 88 -3.95 -15.89 -11.59
CA PHE A 88 -4.99 -15.20 -10.80
C PHE A 88 -4.49 -14.46 -9.55
N GLU A 89 -4.35 -15.17 -8.43
CA GLU A 89 -3.93 -14.60 -7.14
C GLU A 89 -2.85 -15.46 -6.47
N ASN A 90 -2.22 -16.37 -7.20
CA ASN A 90 -1.27 -17.33 -6.66
C ASN A 90 -0.01 -16.65 -6.09
N GLU A 91 0.33 -15.46 -6.58
CA GLU A 91 1.42 -14.59 -6.13
C GLU A 91 1.19 -13.99 -4.76
N LYS A 92 -0.04 -14.03 -4.25
CA LYS A 92 -0.43 -13.42 -2.96
C LYS A 92 0.46 -13.83 -1.79
N ARG A 93 1.10 -15.00 -1.89
CA ARG A 93 2.08 -15.48 -0.90
C ARG A 93 3.51 -15.26 -1.38
N THR A 94 3.79 -15.55 -2.65
CA THR A 94 5.12 -15.53 -3.25
C THR A 94 5.80 -14.17 -3.12
N TYR A 95 5.11 -13.06 -3.40
CA TYR A 95 5.74 -11.74 -3.35
C TYR A 95 6.22 -11.34 -1.95
N GLY A 96 5.47 -11.66 -0.89
CA GLY A 96 5.91 -11.39 0.47
C GLY A 96 7.21 -12.13 0.83
N TYR A 97 7.32 -13.39 0.43
CA TYR A 97 8.54 -14.18 0.61
C TYR A 97 9.71 -13.65 -0.21
N LEU A 98 9.49 -13.33 -1.49
CA LEU A 98 10.54 -12.76 -2.34
C LEU A 98 11.05 -11.43 -1.78
N MET A 99 10.18 -10.54 -1.32
CA MET A 99 10.59 -9.28 -0.67
C MET A 99 11.43 -9.53 0.59
N ALA A 100 11.06 -10.52 1.41
CA ALA A 100 11.87 -10.90 2.57
C ALA A 100 13.24 -11.48 2.15
N GLN A 101 13.29 -12.26 1.07
CA GLN A 101 14.54 -12.79 0.50
C GLN A 101 15.44 -11.67 -0.04
N VAL A 102 14.87 -10.66 -0.71
CA VAL A 102 15.64 -9.47 -1.13
C VAL A 102 16.26 -8.78 0.08
N LEU A 103 15.49 -8.56 1.15
CA LEU A 103 16.00 -7.95 2.39
C LEU A 103 17.04 -8.83 3.12
N ALA A 104 17.04 -10.14 2.87
CA ALA A 104 18.06 -11.06 3.35
C ALA A 104 19.31 -11.13 2.45
N GLY A 105 19.36 -10.33 1.36
CA GLY A 105 20.49 -10.27 0.43
C GLY A 105 20.43 -11.27 -0.73
N ASN A 106 19.28 -11.90 -1.00
CA ASN A 106 19.13 -12.79 -2.15
C ASN A 106 18.83 -12.00 -3.43
N GLU A 107 19.84 -11.79 -4.26
CA GLU A 107 19.72 -11.09 -5.55
C GLU A 107 18.78 -11.80 -6.54
N GLN A 108 18.68 -13.14 -6.49
CA GLN A 108 17.76 -13.88 -7.37
C GLN A 108 16.30 -13.49 -7.10
N ALA A 109 15.97 -13.15 -5.84
CA ALA A 109 14.62 -12.76 -5.49
C ALA A 109 14.18 -11.45 -6.18
N VAL A 110 15.13 -10.55 -6.52
CA VAL A 110 14.83 -9.36 -7.32
C VAL A 110 14.42 -9.75 -8.74
N ARG A 111 15.13 -10.71 -9.35
CA ARG A 111 14.78 -11.24 -10.68
C ARG A 111 13.43 -11.94 -10.68
N ASP A 112 13.12 -12.67 -9.62
CA ASP A 112 11.87 -13.41 -9.45
C ASP A 112 10.66 -12.47 -9.24
N LEU A 113 10.86 -11.30 -8.60
CA LEU A 113 9.80 -10.30 -8.38
C LEU A 113 9.25 -9.67 -9.67
N GLN A 114 10.00 -9.77 -10.77
CA GLN A 114 9.71 -9.12 -12.05
C GLN A 114 9.49 -10.11 -13.19
N LEU A 115 9.23 -11.38 -12.86
CA LEU A 115 8.77 -12.35 -13.85
C LEU A 115 7.48 -11.87 -14.52
N GLU A 116 7.34 -12.23 -15.80
CA GLU A 116 6.15 -11.92 -16.56
C GLU A 116 4.95 -12.69 -16.02
N ASP A 117 3.82 -12.00 -15.94
CA ASP A 117 2.57 -12.56 -15.48
C ASP A 117 2.05 -13.61 -16.47
N ALA A 118 1.52 -14.73 -15.96
CA ALA A 118 0.99 -15.81 -16.79
C ALA A 118 -0.19 -15.34 -17.66
N GLN A 119 -0.94 -14.34 -17.18
CA GLN A 119 -2.08 -13.73 -17.83
C GLN A 119 -1.73 -12.38 -18.48
N SER A 120 -0.43 -12.10 -18.69
CA SER A 120 0.08 -10.87 -19.30
C SER A 120 -0.56 -10.53 -20.65
N LYS A 121 -0.81 -11.52 -21.49
CA LYS A 121 -1.45 -11.38 -22.82
C LYS A 121 -2.97 -11.56 -22.79
N GLU A 122 -3.50 -11.98 -21.65
CA GLU A 122 -4.93 -12.14 -21.39
C GLU A 122 -5.42 -10.95 -20.58
N TRP A 123 -5.62 -11.11 -19.27
CA TRP A 123 -6.27 -10.13 -18.40
C TRP A 123 -5.47 -8.85 -18.17
N HIS A 124 -4.17 -8.84 -18.51
CA HIS A 124 -3.28 -7.72 -18.23
C HIS A 124 -2.70 -7.10 -19.51
N ARG A 125 -3.27 -7.41 -20.68
CA ARG A 125 -2.72 -6.95 -21.98
C ARG A 125 -2.73 -5.43 -22.11
N GLU A 126 -3.76 -4.77 -21.57
CA GLU A 126 -3.91 -3.30 -21.61
C GLU A 126 -3.18 -2.60 -20.45
N THR A 127 -2.54 -3.37 -19.57
CA THR A 127 -1.76 -2.87 -18.42
C THR A 127 -0.29 -3.28 -18.52
N GLU A 128 0.24 -3.36 -19.74
CA GLU A 128 1.65 -3.70 -20.02
C GLU A 128 2.07 -5.09 -19.50
N GLY A 129 1.10 -6.00 -19.37
CA GLY A 129 1.29 -7.33 -18.79
C GLY A 129 1.46 -7.34 -17.26
N ILE A 130 1.11 -6.25 -16.57
CA ILE A 130 1.18 -6.14 -15.11
C ILE A 130 -0.18 -6.42 -14.49
N ASP A 131 -0.25 -7.37 -13.55
CA ASP A 131 -1.46 -7.65 -12.78
C ASP A 131 -1.77 -6.51 -11.78
N PHE A 132 -2.83 -5.77 -12.09
CA PHE A 132 -3.48 -4.81 -11.19
C PHE A 132 -4.90 -5.23 -10.80
N TYR A 133 -5.32 -6.45 -11.15
CA TYR A 133 -6.68 -6.91 -10.95
C TYR A 133 -6.88 -7.48 -9.54
N ALA A 134 -6.15 -8.54 -9.19
CA ALA A 134 -6.42 -9.30 -7.97
C ALA A 134 -5.95 -8.53 -6.72
N ALA A 135 -6.85 -8.23 -5.79
CA ALA A 135 -6.52 -7.40 -4.62
C ALA A 135 -5.36 -7.98 -3.77
N PHE A 136 -5.31 -9.30 -3.62
CA PHE A 136 -4.25 -9.99 -2.89
C PHE A 136 -2.87 -9.85 -3.54
N THR A 137 -2.81 -9.79 -4.88
CA THR A 137 -1.59 -9.52 -5.63
C THR A 137 -1.28 -8.02 -5.59
N LEU A 138 -2.29 -7.18 -5.82
CA LEU A 138 -2.21 -5.73 -5.95
C LEU A 138 -1.57 -5.05 -4.72
N LYS A 139 -1.91 -5.45 -3.49
CA LYS A 139 -1.27 -4.88 -2.28
C LYS A 139 0.25 -5.07 -2.26
N HIS A 140 0.73 -6.17 -2.85
CA HIS A 140 2.15 -6.47 -2.96
C HIS A 140 2.76 -5.74 -4.14
N GLN A 141 2.07 -5.63 -5.28
CA GLN A 141 2.51 -4.82 -6.42
C GLN A 141 2.81 -3.36 -6.00
N THR A 142 1.98 -2.80 -5.13
CA THR A 142 2.21 -1.48 -4.53
C THR A 142 3.55 -1.43 -3.80
N ARG A 143 3.81 -2.33 -2.83
CA ARG A 143 5.09 -2.37 -2.12
C ARG A 143 6.26 -2.64 -3.06
N LYS A 144 6.08 -3.51 -4.05
CA LYS A 144 7.06 -3.85 -5.09
C LYS A 144 7.50 -2.61 -5.86
N PHE A 145 6.55 -1.82 -6.36
CA PHE A 145 6.84 -0.61 -7.13
C PHE A 145 7.41 0.51 -6.26
N PHE A 146 6.77 0.83 -5.13
CA PHE A 146 7.12 2.03 -4.36
C PHE A 146 8.31 1.82 -3.42
N TYR A 147 8.50 0.64 -2.85
CA TYR A 147 9.65 0.35 -2.00
C TYR A 147 10.80 -0.25 -2.81
N PHE A 148 10.58 -1.39 -3.45
CA PHE A 148 11.63 -2.13 -4.16
C PHE A 148 11.89 -1.64 -5.59
N GLY A 149 11.11 -0.70 -6.13
CA GLY A 149 11.16 -0.30 -7.54
C GLY A 149 12.52 0.22 -8.04
N ASP A 150 13.35 0.76 -7.16
CA ASP A 150 14.71 1.23 -7.49
C ASP A 150 15.73 0.08 -7.63
N LEU A 151 15.34 -1.16 -7.28
CA LEU A 151 16.09 -2.40 -7.51
C LEU A 151 15.61 -3.19 -8.74
N LEU A 152 14.41 -2.90 -9.24
CA LEU A 152 13.85 -3.59 -10.41
C LEU A 152 14.54 -3.10 -11.69
N GLU A 153 14.47 -3.91 -12.75
CA GLU A 153 14.97 -3.50 -14.06
C GLU A 153 14.25 -2.22 -14.53
N PRO A 154 14.97 -1.22 -15.08
CA PRO A 154 14.37 0.04 -15.50
C PRO A 154 13.19 -0.15 -16.46
N ASP A 155 13.29 -1.13 -17.35
CA ASP A 155 12.27 -1.49 -18.32
C ASP A 155 11.00 -2.04 -17.66
N TYR A 156 11.16 -2.90 -16.65
CA TYR A 156 10.05 -3.43 -15.89
C TYR A 156 9.34 -2.33 -15.08
N ARG A 157 10.11 -1.47 -14.42
CA ARG A 157 9.56 -0.34 -13.68
C ARG A 157 8.80 0.63 -14.58
N ARG A 158 9.33 0.91 -15.78
CA ARG A 158 8.63 1.70 -16.80
C ARG A 158 7.29 1.07 -17.18
N ARG A 159 7.25 -0.24 -17.42
CA ARG A 159 5.99 -1.00 -17.70
C ARG A 159 5.00 -0.87 -16.55
N MET A 160 5.43 -1.01 -15.28
CA MET A 160 4.54 -0.82 -14.13
C MET A 160 3.88 0.55 -14.12
N LEU A 161 4.63 1.63 -14.38
CA LEU A 161 4.07 2.98 -14.42
C LEU A 161 3.16 3.21 -15.63
N ALA A 162 3.54 2.71 -16.81
CA ALA A 162 2.73 2.81 -18.02
C ALA A 162 1.41 2.02 -17.88
N GLY A 163 1.47 0.79 -17.37
CA GLY A 163 0.29 -0.01 -17.06
C GLY A 163 -0.61 0.64 -16.03
N ALA A 164 -0.04 1.22 -14.96
CA ALA A 164 -0.79 1.98 -13.96
C ALA A 164 -1.51 3.21 -14.57
N LYS A 165 -0.86 3.89 -15.53
CA LYS A 165 -1.48 5.01 -16.26
C LYS A 165 -2.68 4.56 -17.09
N SER A 166 -2.56 3.47 -17.85
CA SER A 166 -3.69 2.92 -18.62
C SER A 166 -4.83 2.40 -17.73
N TRP A 167 -4.46 1.77 -16.61
CA TRP A 167 -5.38 1.23 -15.62
C TRP A 167 -6.20 2.33 -14.93
N THR A 168 -5.55 3.41 -14.53
CA THR A 168 -6.15 4.54 -13.78
C THR A 168 -6.57 5.73 -14.64
N ALA A 169 -6.58 5.58 -15.97
CA ALA A 169 -7.07 6.62 -16.89
C ALA A 169 -8.56 6.99 -16.63
N GLN A 170 -9.29 6.09 -15.99
CA GLN A 170 -10.62 6.27 -15.42
C GLN A 170 -10.73 5.31 -14.22
N ASP A 171 -11.80 5.40 -13.42
CA ASP A 171 -12.02 4.49 -12.30
C ASP A 171 -11.95 3.02 -12.77
N PRO A 172 -11.01 2.20 -12.25
CA PRO A 172 -10.90 0.81 -12.67
C PRO A 172 -12.03 -0.07 -12.13
N LEU A 173 -12.71 0.35 -11.06
CA LEU A 173 -13.79 -0.42 -10.45
C LEU A 173 -15.04 -0.38 -11.33
N LYS A 174 -15.53 -1.56 -11.75
CA LYS A 174 -16.69 -1.74 -12.64
C LYS A 174 -16.52 -1.12 -14.04
N ARG A 175 -15.29 -0.74 -14.42
CA ARG A 175 -14.95 -0.43 -15.81
C ARG A 175 -15.11 -1.68 -16.66
N PRO A 176 -15.80 -1.64 -17.81
CA PRO A 176 -15.91 -2.79 -18.69
C PRO A 176 -14.54 -3.37 -19.05
N HIS A 177 -14.36 -4.66 -18.84
CA HIS A 177 -13.11 -5.37 -19.08
C HIS A 177 -13.23 -6.18 -20.35
N TYR A 178 -12.23 -6.11 -21.23
CA TYR A 178 -12.25 -6.79 -22.53
C TYR A 178 -12.23 -8.32 -22.43
N ALA A 179 -11.80 -8.87 -21.29
CA ALA A 179 -11.85 -10.30 -21.01
C ALA A 179 -13.25 -10.77 -20.56
N PHE A 180 -14.20 -9.86 -20.34
CA PHE A 180 -15.56 -10.19 -19.94
C PHE A 180 -16.30 -10.98 -21.02
N ASP A 181 -16.86 -12.12 -20.62
CA ASP A 181 -17.69 -12.98 -21.48
C ASP A 181 -19.15 -12.89 -21.04
N LYS A 182 -19.43 -13.38 -19.82
CA LYS A 182 -20.76 -13.35 -19.23
C LYS A 182 -20.68 -13.34 -17.71
N PRO A 183 -21.71 -12.83 -17.00
CA PRO A 183 -21.79 -12.97 -15.56
C PRO A 183 -21.80 -14.44 -15.15
N GLY A 184 -21.12 -14.78 -14.05
CA GLY A 184 -21.05 -16.15 -13.57
C GLY A 184 -20.30 -16.31 -12.25
N GLU A 185 -20.07 -17.57 -11.90
CA GLU A 185 -19.25 -17.98 -10.77
C GLU A 185 -17.77 -17.63 -10.99
N GLY A 186 -17.04 -17.41 -9.90
CA GLY A 186 -15.63 -17.00 -9.92
C GLY A 186 -15.43 -15.52 -9.60
N TRP A 187 -14.17 -15.08 -9.66
CA TRP A 187 -13.74 -13.74 -9.24
C TRP A 187 -12.90 -13.00 -10.29
N GLY A 188 -12.67 -13.59 -11.45
CA GLY A 188 -11.92 -12.97 -12.54
C GLY A 188 -12.70 -11.89 -13.30
N PRO A 189 -12.01 -11.04 -14.08
CA PRO A 189 -12.66 -10.01 -14.89
C PRO A 189 -13.58 -10.61 -15.95
N ASN A 190 -13.34 -11.87 -16.36
CA ASN A 190 -14.17 -12.62 -17.30
C ASN A 190 -15.63 -12.79 -16.85
N VAL A 191 -15.89 -12.72 -15.55
CA VAL A 191 -17.24 -12.83 -14.95
C VAL A 191 -17.66 -11.61 -14.13
N LYS A 192 -16.72 -10.72 -13.75
CA LYS A 192 -17.01 -9.52 -12.93
C LYS A 192 -17.00 -8.20 -13.69
N ASN A 193 -16.51 -8.18 -14.93
CA ASN A 193 -16.51 -7.00 -15.80
C ASN A 193 -15.90 -5.74 -15.13
N SER A 194 -14.68 -5.87 -14.62
CA SER A 194 -13.98 -4.82 -13.88
C SER A 194 -12.48 -4.91 -14.15
N TRP A 195 -11.76 -3.80 -14.01
CA TRP A 195 -10.29 -3.77 -14.13
C TRP A 195 -9.58 -3.96 -12.79
N VAL A 196 -10.36 -4.09 -11.71
CA VAL A 196 -9.88 -4.40 -10.37
C VAL A 196 -10.93 -5.24 -9.65
N ASP A 197 -10.48 -6.04 -8.68
CA ASP A 197 -11.31 -6.87 -7.83
C ASP A 197 -12.54 -6.11 -7.30
N VAL A 198 -13.73 -6.66 -7.50
CA VAL A 198 -15.01 -6.04 -7.10
C VAL A 198 -15.47 -6.43 -5.69
N ARG A 199 -14.80 -7.40 -5.06
CA ARG A 199 -15.17 -7.88 -3.72
C ARG A 199 -15.09 -6.75 -2.69
N SER A 200 -15.99 -6.76 -1.72
CA SER A 200 -16.18 -5.66 -0.77
C SER A 200 -15.96 -6.03 0.68
N THR A 201 -15.41 -7.21 0.98
CA THR A 201 -14.86 -7.46 2.32
C THR A 201 -13.79 -6.42 2.61
N GLU A 202 -13.66 -6.00 3.87
CA GLU A 202 -12.90 -4.81 4.23
C GLU A 202 -11.44 -4.90 3.80
N ASN A 203 -10.82 -6.07 3.95
CA ASN A 203 -9.46 -6.32 3.52
C ASN A 203 -9.26 -6.10 2.00
N LEU A 204 -10.15 -6.66 1.17
CA LEU A 204 -10.11 -6.52 -0.29
C LEU A 204 -10.42 -5.09 -0.71
N TYR A 205 -11.36 -4.44 -0.01
CA TYR A 205 -11.64 -3.02 -0.17
C TYR A 205 -10.39 -2.17 0.08
N LEU A 206 -9.70 -2.38 1.21
CA LEU A 206 -8.49 -1.63 1.55
C LEU A 206 -7.35 -1.90 0.57
N MET A 207 -7.08 -3.15 0.23
CA MET A 207 -6.09 -3.49 -0.79
C MET A 207 -6.34 -2.77 -2.12
N ARG A 208 -7.61 -2.76 -2.59
CA ARG A 208 -8.01 -2.05 -3.80
C ARG A 208 -7.84 -0.54 -3.64
N VAL A 209 -8.51 0.06 -2.66
CA VAL A 209 -8.63 1.52 -2.56
C VAL A 209 -7.27 2.19 -2.34
N THR A 210 -6.45 1.61 -1.46
CA THR A 210 -5.09 2.10 -1.21
C THR A 210 -4.20 2.01 -2.45
N SER A 211 -4.25 0.89 -3.18
CA SER A 211 -3.37 0.66 -4.32
C SER A 211 -3.80 1.46 -5.55
N VAL A 212 -5.10 1.57 -5.82
CA VAL A 212 -5.62 2.43 -6.89
C VAL A 212 -5.23 3.88 -6.61
N TYR A 213 -5.39 4.37 -5.38
CA TYR A 213 -4.95 5.72 -5.00
C TYR A 213 -3.47 5.94 -5.31
N LEU A 214 -2.58 5.07 -4.80
CA LEU A 214 -1.14 5.24 -4.93
C LEU A 214 -0.68 5.19 -6.39
N PHE A 215 -1.20 4.25 -7.18
CA PHE A 215 -0.85 4.16 -8.60
C PHE A 215 -1.46 5.30 -9.43
N ALA A 216 -2.67 5.76 -9.11
CA ALA A 216 -3.26 6.94 -9.75
C ALA A 216 -2.44 8.21 -9.46
N GLU A 217 -2.01 8.39 -8.20
CA GLU A 217 -1.15 9.50 -7.79
C GLU A 217 0.22 9.44 -8.51
N ALA A 218 0.82 8.25 -8.63
CA ALA A 218 2.07 8.06 -9.36
C ALA A 218 1.92 8.30 -10.87
N ALA A 219 0.79 7.92 -11.46
CA ALA A 219 0.49 8.11 -12.88
C ALA A 219 -0.04 9.52 -13.22
N ASN A 220 -0.28 10.37 -12.21
CA ASN A 220 -0.92 11.68 -12.33
C ASN A 220 -2.36 11.65 -12.85
N SER A 221 -3.11 10.58 -12.56
CA SER A 221 -4.53 10.43 -12.91
C SER A 221 -5.40 11.21 -11.91
N ARG A 222 -5.59 12.52 -12.14
CA ARG A 222 -6.14 13.46 -11.14
C ARG A 222 -7.55 13.12 -10.69
N GLU A 223 -8.48 12.81 -11.60
CA GLU A 223 -9.86 12.50 -11.19
C GLU A 223 -9.92 11.24 -10.32
N VAL A 224 -9.23 10.17 -10.73
CA VAL A 224 -9.17 8.91 -9.98
C VAL A 224 -8.45 9.10 -8.64
N THR A 225 -7.37 9.89 -8.60
CA THR A 225 -6.66 10.21 -7.35
C THR A 225 -7.60 10.89 -6.36
N GLN A 226 -8.36 11.89 -6.81
CA GLN A 226 -9.31 12.61 -5.96
C GLN A 226 -10.45 11.71 -5.49
N GLN A 227 -11.04 10.92 -6.40
CA GLN A 227 -12.11 9.97 -6.06
C GLN A 227 -11.66 8.99 -4.96
N TYR A 228 -10.49 8.38 -5.12
CA TYR A 228 -10.00 7.39 -4.17
C TYR A 228 -9.48 8.03 -2.87
N LYS A 229 -9.02 9.28 -2.90
CA LYS A 229 -8.79 10.09 -1.69
C LYS A 229 -10.08 10.24 -0.87
N ASP A 230 -11.19 10.55 -1.53
CA ASP A 230 -12.49 10.69 -0.87
C ASP A 230 -12.98 9.34 -0.29
N GLU A 231 -12.73 8.23 -0.97
CA GLU A 231 -13.00 6.88 -0.47
C GLU A 231 -12.16 6.51 0.77
N ILE A 232 -10.88 6.90 0.79
CA ILE A 232 -10.01 6.73 1.96
C ILE A 232 -10.54 7.57 3.13
N ARG A 233 -10.86 8.85 2.89
CA ARG A 233 -11.42 9.73 3.92
C ARG A 233 -12.73 9.18 4.49
N ARG A 234 -13.61 8.68 3.61
CA ARG A 234 -14.87 8.04 3.99
C ARG A 234 -14.61 6.81 4.86
N TYR A 235 -13.68 5.94 4.46
CA TYR A 235 -13.31 4.75 5.24
C TYR A 235 -12.82 5.12 6.64
N VAL A 236 -11.86 6.06 6.75
CA VAL A 236 -11.30 6.45 8.05
C VAL A 236 -12.36 7.07 8.95
N ARG A 237 -13.24 7.92 8.42
CA ARG A 237 -14.38 8.44 9.18
C ARG A 237 -15.28 7.32 9.69
N THR A 238 -15.64 6.37 8.83
CA THR A 238 -16.45 5.21 9.21
C THR A 238 -15.75 4.38 10.29
N LEU A 239 -14.46 4.13 10.17
CA LEU A 239 -13.67 3.36 11.14
C LEU A 239 -13.77 3.96 12.55
N TYR A 240 -13.69 5.28 12.68
CA TYR A 240 -13.83 5.97 13.96
C TYR A 240 -15.27 6.06 14.47
N GLN A 241 -16.27 5.96 13.60
CA GLN A 241 -17.69 6.06 13.98
C GLN A 241 -18.30 4.71 14.36
N VAL A 242 -17.98 3.65 13.61
CA VAL A 242 -18.64 2.34 13.76
C VAL A 242 -17.66 1.20 14.01
N GLY A 243 -16.35 1.42 13.87
CA GLY A 243 -15.33 0.40 14.00
C GLY A 243 -15.05 -0.35 12.69
N MET A 244 -14.29 -1.44 12.82
CA MET A 244 -13.77 -2.23 11.70
C MET A 244 -14.77 -3.29 11.25
N GLY A 245 -15.01 -3.38 9.94
CA GLY A 245 -16.09 -4.20 9.36
C GLY A 245 -15.83 -5.71 9.39
N GLU A 246 -14.59 -6.15 9.52
CA GLU A 246 -14.21 -7.57 9.59
C GLU A 246 -14.19 -8.16 11.01
N TRP A 247 -14.86 -7.50 11.97
CA TRP A 247 -15.07 -8.01 13.32
C TRP A 247 -13.78 -8.44 14.03
N ASP A 248 -12.69 -7.73 13.77
CA ASP A 248 -11.36 -8.03 14.30
C ASP A 248 -10.83 -9.44 13.94
N SER A 249 -11.12 -9.93 12.72
CA SER A 249 -10.64 -11.24 12.26
C SER A 249 -9.11 -11.30 12.17
N GLU A 250 -8.51 -12.13 13.02
CA GLU A 250 -7.06 -12.38 13.08
C GLU A 250 -6.44 -12.71 11.71
N ASN A 251 -7.13 -13.54 10.92
CA ASN A 251 -6.65 -14.00 9.62
C ASN A 251 -6.57 -12.89 8.55
N TYR A 252 -7.29 -11.78 8.75
CA TYR A 252 -7.38 -10.71 7.76
C TYR A 252 -6.74 -9.40 8.19
N HIS A 253 -6.29 -9.25 9.44
CA HIS A 253 -5.58 -8.03 9.86
C HIS A 253 -4.32 -7.75 9.05
N GLY A 254 -3.50 -8.77 8.75
CA GLY A 254 -2.33 -8.57 7.87
C GLY A 254 -2.70 -8.13 6.45
N HIS A 255 -3.94 -8.37 6.05
CA HIS A 255 -4.51 -8.03 4.76
C HIS A 255 -5.13 -6.62 4.72
N SER A 256 -5.47 -6.05 5.88
CA SER A 256 -5.91 -4.65 6.04
C SER A 256 -4.77 -3.71 6.44
N ILE A 257 -3.88 -4.13 7.36
CA ILE A 257 -2.76 -3.33 7.88
C ILE A 257 -1.72 -3.06 6.79
N GLY A 258 -1.35 -4.08 6.00
CA GLY A 258 -0.35 -3.91 4.93
C GLY A 258 -0.68 -2.79 3.93
N PRO A 259 -1.90 -2.77 3.36
CA PRO A 259 -2.40 -1.66 2.54
C PRO A 259 -2.34 -0.28 3.21
N LEU A 260 -2.70 -0.18 4.50
CA LEU A 260 -2.63 1.09 5.25
C LEU A 260 -1.17 1.54 5.46
N CYS A 261 -0.26 0.60 5.77
CA CYS A 261 1.19 0.88 5.80
C CYS A 261 1.68 1.39 4.44
N ASN A 262 1.24 0.80 3.32
CA ASN A 262 1.59 1.29 1.98
C ASN A 262 1.15 2.74 1.76
N LEU A 263 -0.07 3.12 2.17
CA LEU A 263 -0.52 4.52 2.05
C LEU A 263 0.36 5.45 2.88
N TYR A 264 0.60 5.10 4.14
CA TYR A 264 1.41 5.91 5.05
C TYR A 264 2.84 6.11 4.52
N ASP A 265 3.46 5.04 4.01
CA ASP A 265 4.82 5.07 3.50
C ASP A 265 4.95 5.84 2.18
N PHE A 266 3.94 5.77 1.28
CA PHE A 266 4.12 6.14 -0.12
C PHE A 266 3.23 7.27 -0.66
N ALA A 267 2.10 7.59 -0.02
CA ALA A 267 1.25 8.70 -0.48
C ALA A 267 2.05 10.01 -0.48
N ARG A 268 1.93 10.81 -1.54
CA ARG A 268 2.56 12.14 -1.64
C ARG A 268 1.70 13.22 -0.98
N ASP A 269 0.39 13.06 -1.03
CA ASP A 269 -0.57 13.93 -0.33
C ASP A 269 -0.50 13.74 1.20
N ASP A 270 -0.15 14.81 1.90
CA ASP A 270 -0.02 14.83 3.35
C ASP A 270 -1.33 14.47 4.07
N GLU A 271 -2.50 14.85 3.53
CA GLU A 271 -3.80 14.48 4.10
C GLU A 271 -4.02 12.98 4.02
N VAL A 272 -3.70 12.35 2.89
CA VAL A 272 -3.88 10.90 2.71
C VAL A 272 -2.93 10.12 3.60
N ARG A 273 -1.70 10.60 3.78
CA ARG A 273 -0.75 10.03 4.73
C ARG A 273 -1.30 10.10 6.16
N LEU A 274 -1.85 11.24 6.58
CA LEU A 274 -2.43 11.40 7.91
C LEU A 274 -3.71 10.57 8.12
N LEU A 275 -4.52 10.40 7.08
CA LEU A 275 -5.67 9.49 7.11
C LEU A 275 -5.21 8.04 7.31
N ALA A 276 -4.17 7.60 6.59
CA ALA A 276 -3.58 6.29 6.78
C ALA A 276 -3.01 6.10 8.20
N LYS A 277 -2.33 7.13 8.72
CA LYS A 277 -1.85 7.14 10.10
C LYS A 277 -3.00 6.99 11.10
N ALA A 278 -4.08 7.78 10.95
CA ALA A 278 -5.24 7.70 11.83
C ALA A 278 -5.87 6.31 11.80
N ALA A 279 -6.00 5.69 10.63
CA ALA A 279 -6.48 4.31 10.53
C ALA A 279 -5.56 3.31 11.26
N LEU A 280 -4.24 3.43 11.09
CA LEU A 280 -3.27 2.58 11.78
C LEU A 280 -3.31 2.79 13.30
N ASP A 281 -3.36 4.04 13.77
CA ASP A 281 -3.47 4.39 15.18
C ASP A 281 -4.74 3.78 15.79
N TRP A 282 -5.87 3.87 15.09
CA TRP A 282 -7.11 3.22 15.51
C TRP A 282 -6.95 1.70 15.61
N VAL A 283 -6.40 1.05 14.57
CA VAL A 283 -6.23 -0.41 14.53
C VAL A 283 -5.31 -0.88 15.66
N PHE A 284 -4.18 -0.20 15.90
CA PHE A 284 -3.26 -0.59 16.96
C PHE A 284 -3.77 -0.25 18.36
N ALA A 285 -4.51 0.85 18.54
CA ALA A 285 -5.16 1.15 19.82
C ALA A 285 -6.25 0.13 20.14
N ALA A 286 -7.10 -0.21 19.16
CA ALA A 286 -8.10 -1.27 19.30
C ALA A 286 -7.41 -2.61 19.61
N GLY A 287 -6.29 -2.90 18.94
CA GLY A 287 -5.48 -4.08 19.18
C GLY A 287 -4.95 -4.15 20.59
N ALA A 288 -4.36 -3.08 21.11
CA ALA A 288 -3.82 -3.05 22.47
C ALA A 288 -4.87 -3.39 23.53
N VAL A 289 -6.12 -2.95 23.34
CA VAL A 289 -7.23 -3.24 24.27
C VAL A 289 -7.79 -4.66 24.07
N LYS A 290 -7.78 -5.17 22.83
CA LYS A 290 -8.35 -6.47 22.47
C LYS A 290 -7.31 -7.59 22.37
N TYR A 291 -6.04 -7.34 22.69
CA TYR A 291 -4.98 -8.32 22.54
C TYR A 291 -5.00 -9.31 23.70
N TYR A 292 -5.00 -10.61 23.36
CA TYR A 292 -4.98 -11.70 24.32
C TYR A 292 -4.32 -12.91 23.67
N ARG A 293 -3.33 -13.49 24.38
CA ARG A 293 -2.59 -14.71 24.02
C ARG A 293 -2.07 -14.77 22.58
N GLY A 294 -1.52 -13.66 22.06
CA GLY A 294 -0.88 -13.67 20.74
C GLY A 294 -1.79 -13.26 19.59
N ALA A 295 -3.09 -13.09 19.84
CA ALA A 295 -4.08 -12.76 18.83
C ALA A 295 -4.80 -11.44 19.15
N PHE A 296 -5.26 -10.79 18.09
CA PHE A 296 -6.20 -9.67 18.17
C PHE A 296 -7.61 -10.28 18.31
N ASN A 297 -8.27 -10.06 19.43
CA ASN A 297 -9.49 -10.81 19.74
C ASN A 297 -10.72 -10.06 19.26
N GLY A 298 -11.46 -10.70 18.35
CA GLY A 298 -12.82 -10.34 18.00
C GLY A 298 -13.87 -11.12 18.81
N PRO A 299 -15.13 -11.11 18.38
CA PRO A 299 -16.23 -11.84 19.01
C PRO A 299 -16.01 -13.36 19.10
N THR A 300 -15.08 -13.92 18.30
CA THR A 300 -14.80 -15.36 18.17
C THR A 300 -14.25 -16.04 19.43
N LYS A 301 -13.93 -15.27 20.49
CA LYS A 301 -13.43 -15.80 21.77
C LYS A 301 -14.44 -15.68 22.93
N ARG A 302 -15.70 -15.30 22.67
CA ARG A 302 -16.73 -15.29 23.72
C ARG A 302 -17.18 -16.69 24.15
N ASP A 303 -16.94 -17.70 23.32
CA ASP A 303 -17.42 -19.09 23.52
C ASP A 303 -16.30 -20.11 23.80
N SER A 304 -15.07 -19.67 24.12
CA SER A 304 -13.92 -20.56 24.36
C SER A 304 -13.16 -20.26 25.64
#